data_AF-A0A7Y9NLQ9-F1
#
_entry.id   AF-A0A7Y9NLQ9-F1
#
_cell.length_a   1.000
_cell.length_b   1.000
_cell.length_c   1.000
_cell.angle_alpha   90.00
_cell.angle_beta   90.00
_cell.angle_gamma   90.00
#
_symmetry.space_group_name_H-M   'P 1'
#
loop_
_entity.id
_entity.type
_entity.pdbx_description
1 polymer ?
#
loop_
_entity_poly.entity_id
_entity_poly.type
_entity_poly.pdbx_seq_one_letter_code
_entity_poly.pdbx_strand_id
1 'polypeptide(L)'
;MVASDDIGAEVATLLTGPAWSGPRVIELGSIVSADEVAGQLGEVLTLDVKAFAVPRAGWAEAFEQFGIPKGHTGPAEEMYESVNAGWMDLGVTGTEHIAGTTSARDVFAAAQNAVKA
;
A
#
# COMPACT_ATOMS: atom_id res chain seq x y z
N MET A 1 -0.98 -3.68 -2.82
CA MET A 1 -1.07 -2.22 -2.53
C MET A 1 -2.21 -1.60 -3.31
N VAL A 2 -2.81 -0.55 -2.77
CA VAL A 2 -3.92 0.19 -3.37
C VAL A 2 -3.91 1.63 -2.84
N ALA A 3 -4.30 2.61 -3.66
CA ALA A 3 -4.49 3.98 -3.18
C ALA A 3 -5.84 4.12 -2.45
N SER A 4 -5.90 4.95 -1.41
CA SER A 4 -7.15 5.21 -0.69
C SER A 4 -8.28 5.73 -1.60
N ASP A 5 -7.93 6.48 -2.65
CA ASP A 5 -8.89 6.98 -3.63
C ASP A 5 -9.53 5.84 -4.44
N ASP A 6 -8.75 4.83 -4.83
CA ASP A 6 -9.27 3.64 -5.51
C ASP A 6 -10.23 2.85 -4.58
N ILE A 7 -9.91 2.76 -3.27
CA ILE A 7 -10.83 2.16 -2.28
C ILE A 7 -12.15 2.92 -2.24
N GLY A 8 -12.11 4.24 -2.14
CA GLY A 8 -13.31 5.08 -2.12
C GLY A 8 -14.14 4.95 -3.39
N ALA A 9 -13.48 4.92 -4.55
CA ALA A 9 -14.13 4.79 -5.85
C ALA A 9 -14.82 3.43 -6.02
N GLU A 10 -14.18 2.33 -5.61
CA GLU A 10 -14.78 1.00 -5.68
C GLU A 10 -15.98 0.89 -4.73
N VAL A 11 -15.86 1.37 -3.49
CA VAL A 11 -16.97 1.39 -2.54
C VAL A 11 -18.15 2.21 -3.08
N ALA A 12 -17.88 3.39 -3.67
CA ALA A 12 -18.92 4.20 -4.29
C ALA A 12 -19.60 3.48 -5.46
N THR A 13 -18.82 2.80 -6.31
CA THR A 13 -19.32 2.00 -7.43
C THR A 13 -20.24 0.89 -6.95
N LEU A 14 -19.85 0.17 -5.90
CA LEU A 14 -20.66 -0.89 -5.31
C LEU A 14 -21.96 -0.32 -4.74
N LEU A 15 -21.90 0.76 -3.96
CA LEU A 15 -23.07 1.34 -3.31
C LEU A 15 -24.08 1.99 -4.28
N THR A 16 -23.61 2.45 -5.45
CA THR A 16 -24.45 3.17 -6.43
C THR A 16 -24.77 2.35 -7.68
N GLY A 17 -24.16 1.19 -7.83
CA GLY A 17 -24.32 0.29 -8.96
C GLY A 17 -25.61 -0.55 -8.90
N PRO A 18 -25.73 -1.52 -9.81
CA PRO A 18 -26.84 -2.47 -9.81
C PRO A 18 -26.96 -3.22 -8.49
N ALA A 19 -28.20 -3.51 -8.07
CA ALA A 19 -28.44 -4.33 -6.89
C ALA A 19 -27.83 -5.74 -7.06
N TRP A 20 -27.20 -6.25 -6.00
CA TRP A 20 -26.72 -7.63 -5.90
C TRP A 20 -27.38 -8.36 -4.73
N SER A 21 -27.22 -9.68 -4.68
CA SER A 21 -27.73 -10.54 -3.60
C SER A 21 -26.61 -11.39 -3.02
N GLY A 22 -26.62 -11.57 -1.69
CA GLY A 22 -25.62 -12.38 -1.00
C GLY A 22 -24.31 -11.65 -0.73
N PRO A 23 -23.39 -12.29 0.01
CA PRO A 23 -22.07 -11.72 0.30
C PRO A 23 -21.19 -11.74 -0.95
N ARG A 24 -20.41 -10.67 -1.11
CA ARG A 24 -19.31 -10.57 -2.09
C ARG A 24 -18.03 -10.25 -1.32
N VAL A 25 -16.93 -10.85 -1.72
CA VAL A 25 -15.60 -10.59 -1.15
C VAL A 25 -14.74 -10.06 -2.27
N ILE A 26 -14.30 -8.81 -2.11
CA ILE A 26 -13.56 -8.09 -3.14
C ILE A 26 -12.15 -7.84 -2.62
N GLU A 27 -11.17 -8.32 -3.37
CA GLU A 27 -9.75 -8.10 -3.17
C GLU A 27 -9.33 -6.94 -4.07
N LEU A 28 -9.22 -5.75 -3.46
CA LEU A 28 -8.85 -4.53 -4.16
C LEU A 28 -7.36 -4.22 -3.98
N GLY A 29 -6.62 -4.18 -5.07
CA GLY A 29 -5.22 -3.77 -5.11
C GLY A 29 -4.39 -4.56 -6.09
N SER A 30 -3.09 -4.27 -6.10
CA SER A 30 -2.12 -4.88 -7.02
C SER A 30 -0.90 -5.37 -6.25
N ILE A 31 -0.30 -6.48 -6.71
CA ILE A 31 0.99 -6.94 -6.22
C ILE A 31 2.06 -6.01 -6.78
N VAL A 32 2.86 -5.40 -5.90
CA VAL A 32 3.97 -4.51 -6.26
C VAL A 32 5.16 -4.80 -5.37
N SER A 33 6.36 -4.77 -5.94
CA SER A 33 7.60 -4.93 -5.18
C SER A 33 8.04 -3.62 -4.51
N ALA A 34 8.86 -3.73 -3.46
CA ALA A 34 9.49 -2.56 -2.83
C ALA A 34 10.38 -1.79 -3.81
N ASP A 35 11.04 -2.51 -4.74
CA ASP A 35 11.88 -1.91 -5.78
C ASP A 35 11.06 -1.07 -6.78
N GLU A 36 9.87 -1.55 -7.19
CA GLU A 36 8.96 -0.78 -8.04
C GLU A 36 8.48 0.50 -7.34
N VAL A 37 8.12 0.41 -6.07
CA VAL A 37 7.69 1.58 -5.28
C VAL A 37 8.84 2.59 -5.15
N ALA A 38 10.06 2.12 -4.87
CA ALA A 38 11.24 2.96 -4.78
C ALA A 38 11.55 3.66 -6.12
N GLY A 39 11.48 2.93 -7.23
CA GLY A 39 11.68 3.48 -8.58
C GLY A 39 10.67 4.59 -8.89
N GLN A 40 9.38 4.35 -8.60
CA GLN A 40 8.32 5.33 -8.81
C GLN A 40 8.47 6.59 -7.94
N LEU A 41 9.00 6.47 -6.72
CA LEU A 41 9.37 7.62 -5.90
C LEU A 41 10.56 8.38 -6.52
N GLY A 42 11.58 7.67 -6.99
CA GLY A 42 12.76 8.23 -7.64
C GLY A 42 12.42 9.06 -8.88
N GLU A 43 11.45 8.62 -9.68
CA GLU A 43 10.94 9.38 -10.82
C GLU A 43 10.36 10.75 -10.42
N VAL A 44 9.58 10.81 -9.34
CA VAL A 44 8.96 12.05 -8.85
C VAL A 44 9.98 12.99 -8.21
N LEU A 45 10.96 12.44 -7.49
CA LEU A 45 12.02 13.22 -6.84
C LEU A 45 13.17 13.59 -7.77
N THR A 46 13.25 12.97 -8.95
CA THR A 46 14.40 13.05 -9.87
C THR A 46 15.71 12.59 -9.22
N LEU A 47 15.64 11.53 -8.39
CA LEU A 47 16.76 10.98 -7.63
C LEU A 47 16.84 9.45 -7.80
N ASP A 48 18.05 8.89 -7.63
CA ASP A 48 18.23 7.43 -7.58
C ASP A 48 17.79 6.90 -6.21
N VAL A 49 16.55 6.43 -6.13
CA VAL A 49 15.93 5.89 -4.91
C VAL A 49 15.90 4.36 -4.98
N LYS A 50 16.41 3.69 -3.95
CA LYS A 50 16.51 2.23 -3.87
C LYS A 50 15.90 1.71 -2.58
N ALA A 51 15.21 0.57 -2.68
CA ALA A 51 14.75 -0.15 -1.50
C ALA A 51 15.90 -0.96 -0.90
N PHE A 52 16.02 -0.92 0.44
CA PHE A 52 16.97 -1.75 1.18
C PHE A 52 16.23 -2.47 2.29
N ALA A 53 16.46 -3.78 2.39
CA ALA A 53 15.94 -4.57 3.50
C ALA A 53 16.65 -4.18 4.80
N VAL A 54 15.87 -3.83 5.82
CA VAL A 54 16.37 -3.59 7.17
C VAL A 54 16.41 -4.93 7.92
N PRO A 55 17.52 -5.31 8.58
CA PRO A 55 17.55 -6.49 9.42
C PRO A 55 16.47 -6.43 10.51
N ARG A 56 15.84 -7.57 10.81
CA ARG A 56 14.70 -7.63 11.75
C ARG A 56 14.95 -6.96 13.10
N ALA A 57 16.17 -7.08 13.63
CA ALA A 57 16.58 -6.46 14.90
C ALA A 57 16.54 -4.92 14.88
N GLY A 58 16.63 -4.30 13.70
CA GLY A 58 16.60 -2.85 13.52
C GLY A 58 15.21 -2.27 13.24
N TRP A 59 14.16 -3.09 13.17
CA TRP A 59 12.84 -2.61 12.75
C TRP A 59 12.22 -1.62 13.73
N ALA A 60 12.26 -1.91 15.03
CA ALA A 60 11.71 -1.01 16.04
C ALA A 60 12.37 0.38 15.96
N GLU A 61 13.71 0.43 15.89
CA GLU A 61 14.44 1.69 15.76
C GLU A 61 14.07 2.43 14.47
N ALA A 62 13.99 1.73 13.33
CA ALA A 62 13.60 2.35 12.06
C ALA A 62 12.19 2.94 12.11
N PHE A 63 11.22 2.22 12.68
CA PHE A 63 9.84 2.72 12.84
C PHE A 63 9.75 3.91 13.78
N GLU A 64 10.52 3.92 14.87
CA GLU A 64 10.60 5.08 15.77
C GLU A 64 11.16 6.31 15.04
N GLN A 65 12.16 6.15 14.17
CA GLN A 65 12.69 7.23 13.34
C GLN A 65 11.66 7.76 12.32
N PHE A 66 10.72 6.94 11.88
CA PHE A 66 9.61 7.34 11.00
C PHE A 66 8.45 8.03 11.75
N GLY A 67 8.56 8.20 13.06
CA GLY A 67 7.58 8.92 13.88
C GLY A 67 6.58 8.03 14.60
N ILE A 68 6.75 6.70 14.58
CA ILE A 68 5.96 5.82 15.45
C ILE A 68 6.41 6.02 16.90
N PRO A 69 5.50 6.21 17.87
CA PRO A 69 5.89 6.42 19.26
C PRO A 69 6.76 5.27 19.80
N LYS A 70 7.77 5.63 20.60
CA LYS A 70 8.69 4.67 21.21
C LYS A 70 7.94 3.53 21.92
N GLY A 71 8.34 2.30 21.65
CA GLY A 71 7.71 1.10 22.21
C GLY A 71 6.30 0.78 21.67
N HIS A 72 5.83 1.49 20.64
CA HIS A 72 4.52 1.24 20.01
C HIS A 72 4.67 0.75 18.55
N THR A 73 5.81 0.15 18.22
CA THR A 73 6.15 -0.33 16.87
C THR A 73 5.57 -1.70 16.53
N GLY A 74 5.15 -2.48 17.53
CA GLY A 74 4.69 -3.86 17.39
C GLY A 74 3.71 -4.09 16.22
N PRO A 75 2.62 -3.31 16.08
CA PRO A 75 1.67 -3.50 14.97
C PRO A 75 2.30 -3.28 13.58
N ALA A 76 3.22 -2.32 13.44
CA ALA A 76 3.92 -2.09 12.17
C ALA A 76 4.87 -3.26 11.87
N GLU A 77 5.58 -3.75 12.88
CA GLU A 77 6.44 -4.91 12.74
C GLU A 77 5.65 -6.16 12.29
N GLU A 78 4.51 -6.47 12.92
CA GLU A 78 3.66 -7.61 12.54
C GLU A 78 3.11 -7.50 11.12
N MET A 79 2.74 -6.29 10.69
CA MET A 79 2.31 -6.04 9.30
C MET A 79 3.42 -6.41 8.31
N TYR A 80 4.65 -5.97 8.54
CA TYR A 80 5.76 -6.27 7.65
C TYR A 80 6.23 -7.73 7.73
N GLU A 81 6.11 -8.40 8.88
CA GLU A 81 6.28 -9.86 8.96
C GLU A 81 5.27 -10.57 8.05
N SER A 82 4.00 -10.16 8.10
CA SER A 82 2.93 -10.75 7.29
C SER A 82 3.16 -10.52 5.79
N VAL A 83 3.58 -9.32 5.40
CA VAL A 83 3.98 -9.01 4.02
C VAL A 83 5.12 -9.93 3.57
N ASN A 84 6.19 -10.04 4.35
CA ASN A 84 7.37 -10.84 3.99
C ASN A 84 7.08 -12.34 3.93
N ALA A 85 6.10 -12.81 4.70
CA ALA A 85 5.65 -14.20 4.69
C ALA A 85 4.56 -14.49 3.63
N GLY A 86 4.20 -13.51 2.79
CA GLY A 86 3.24 -13.68 1.68
C GLY A 86 1.77 -13.69 2.10
N TRP A 87 1.44 -13.31 3.34
CA TRP A 87 0.06 -13.31 3.84
C TRP A 87 -0.81 -12.19 3.26
N MET A 88 -0.20 -11.26 2.52
CA MET A 88 -0.86 -10.11 1.89
C MET A 88 -1.05 -10.29 0.37
N ASP A 89 -0.83 -11.50 -0.14
CA ASP A 89 -1.07 -11.85 -1.55
C ASP A 89 -2.57 -11.79 -1.90
N LEU A 90 -2.86 -11.62 -3.19
CA LEU A 90 -4.21 -11.53 -3.75
C LEU A 90 -4.49 -12.75 -4.64
N GLY A 91 -5.77 -13.01 -4.93
CA GLY A 91 -6.22 -14.10 -5.79
C GLY A 91 -6.78 -15.30 -5.03
N VAL A 92 -7.37 -15.09 -3.86
CA VAL A 92 -8.01 -16.16 -3.10
C VAL A 92 -9.18 -16.74 -3.91
N THR A 93 -9.33 -18.06 -3.93
CA THR A 93 -10.42 -18.70 -4.69
C THR A 93 -11.78 -18.25 -4.17
N GLY A 94 -12.63 -17.71 -5.05
CA GLY A 94 -13.97 -17.24 -4.71
C GLY A 94 -14.03 -15.76 -4.33
N THR A 95 -12.92 -15.02 -4.40
CA THR A 95 -12.92 -13.55 -4.33
C THR A 95 -13.00 -12.94 -5.72
N GLU A 96 -13.49 -11.71 -5.77
CA GLU A 96 -13.41 -10.85 -6.94
C GLU A 96 -12.15 -10.00 -6.83
N HIS A 97 -11.32 -10.02 -7.87
CA HIS A 97 -10.09 -9.24 -7.88
C HIS A 97 -10.26 -7.97 -8.70
N ILE A 98 -9.98 -6.82 -8.08
CA ILE A 98 -10.04 -5.52 -8.72
C ILE A 98 -8.68 -4.86 -8.54
N ALA A 99 -8.02 -4.53 -9.66
CA ALA A 99 -6.75 -3.83 -9.60
C ALA A 99 -6.99 -2.33 -9.31
N GLY A 100 -6.14 -1.76 -8.46
CA GLY A 100 -6.09 -0.30 -8.28
C GLY A 100 -5.63 0.38 -9.58
N THR A 101 -6.17 1.56 -9.87
CA THR A 101 -5.82 2.32 -11.08
C THR A 101 -4.80 3.42 -10.81
N THR A 102 -4.62 3.79 -9.55
CA THR A 102 -3.69 4.83 -9.12
C THR A 102 -2.32 4.21 -8.79
N SER A 103 -1.27 4.65 -9.47
CA SER A 103 0.09 4.15 -9.23
C SER A 103 0.72 4.77 -7.98
N ALA A 104 1.77 4.16 -7.42
CA ALA A 104 2.52 4.76 -6.31
C ALA A 104 3.14 6.11 -6.73
N ARG A 105 3.60 6.22 -7.98
CA ARG A 105 4.08 7.47 -8.59
C ARG A 105 3.04 8.58 -8.52
N ASP A 106 1.79 8.29 -8.86
CA ASP A 106 0.70 9.28 -8.82
C ASP A 106 0.45 9.78 -7.40
N VAL A 107 0.47 8.85 -6.42
CA VAL A 107 0.37 9.19 -5.00
C VAL A 107 1.54 10.07 -4.54
N PHE A 108 2.78 9.73 -4.90
CA PHE A 108 3.96 10.53 -4.55
C PHE A 108 3.94 11.92 -5.21
N ALA A 109 3.50 12.03 -6.47
CA ALA A 109 3.36 13.29 -7.16
C ALA A 109 2.31 14.20 -6.48
N ALA A 110 1.17 13.63 -6.08
CA ALA A 110 0.15 14.36 -5.33
C ALA A 110 0.70 14.86 -3.98
N ALA A 111 1.41 14.01 -3.23
CA ALA A 111 2.03 14.39 -1.97
C ALA A 111 3.08 15.50 -2.14
N GLN A 112 3.94 15.43 -3.17
CA GLN A 112 4.92 16.48 -3.46
C GLN A 112 4.24 17.82 -3.77
N ASN A 113 3.13 17.81 -4.51
CA ASN A 113 2.38 19.01 -4.82
C ASN A 113 1.70 19.61 -3.58
N ALA A 114 1.16 18.77 -2.69
CA ALA A 114 0.51 19.22 -1.46
C ALA A 114 1.47 19.97 -0.51
N VAL A 115 2.76 19.60 -0.49
CA VAL A 115 3.78 20.29 0.33
C VAL A 115 4.21 21.64 -0.27
N LYS A 116 4.00 21.84 -1.58
CA LYS A 116 4.35 23.10 -2.28
C LYS A 116 3.24 24.16 -2.20
N ALA A 117 2.01 23.74 -1.86
CA ALA A 117 0.83 24.60 -1.77
C ALA A 117 0.77 25.34 -0.43
#